data_AF-A0AAW1PZD9-F1
#
_entry.id   AF-A0AAW1PZD9-F1
#
_cell.length_a   1.000
_cell.length_b   1.000
_cell.length_c   1.000
_cell.angle_alpha   90.00
_cell.angle_beta   90.00
_cell.angle_gamma   90.00
#
_symmetry.space_group_name_H-M   'P 1'
#
loop_
_entity.id
_entity.type
_entity.pdbx_description
1 polymer ?
#
loop_
_entity_poly.entity_id
_entity_poly.type
_entity_poly.pdbx_seq_one_letter_code
_entity_poly.pdbx_strand_id
1 'polypeptide(L)'
;MVQALARLLFLLGKSEGAAAGHVRNVSTRTEADRLAHDARKGGFRPRLVPFRIGLVDAQAAFEAWQGGHWLAPNNVLGEGTSAVRPVMLPFWLFEATVAVQYAGKLGYPTGDKTMMWNDSEWKEIPKRQYSWTDADMQICASYKIRRDLLEAAKVPGILGRARLLTTRESSTQTARVSVRDGEPVAIEPPLMRQSIAWQFAIRAMRAREMRLAEEVLKQDSSADDVSDVKVRLKTLRRRARLVYVPAFVVDYVHGELFNEHGERMPHRFQAVISGFGEGSVAAERHYSAQKVQAAAAAACGSLGLVASAVAYPLLGLSPPDLLSADVAFIVFMICTAAGFGARAAPQLLRETAESIRIRQEDQDVERIVSRGLGPLDTADEDLEVLRINSEWRRWEEADKWHWDEGKRQRWAEGLWRNQQLRKLRRTEFLTQQRLAAQRQRYEEEVEARKRAKWGQSSHHQRFASNMDAAFSGQGEASRDVLGYYALLGLDAGRGEDVSETSIKRAFREAALQWHPDQQETDEARQQAQHRFQQLKAAYEVLKDPELRKQYDRGQAVAL
;
A
#
# COMPACT_ATOMS: atom_id res chain seq x y z
N MET A 1 16.56 -30.79 5.50
CA MET A 1 15.33 -29.99 5.73
C MET A 1 15.14 -28.86 4.71
N VAL A 2 16.13 -27.99 4.45
CA VAL A 2 15.98 -26.88 3.49
C VAL A 2 15.78 -27.35 2.03
N GLN A 3 16.47 -28.42 1.59
CA GLN A 3 16.26 -29.01 0.25
C GLN A 3 14.94 -29.79 0.10
N ALA A 4 14.36 -30.27 1.22
CA ALA A 4 13.05 -30.93 1.20
C ALA A 4 11.91 -29.91 1.07
N LEU A 5 12.04 -28.75 1.72
CA LEU A 5 11.14 -27.60 1.58
C LEU A 5 11.19 -26.98 0.18
N ALA A 6 12.37 -26.90 -0.45
CA ALA A 6 12.50 -26.41 -1.83
C ALA A 6 11.86 -27.36 -2.86
N ARG A 7 11.93 -28.68 -2.66
CA ARG A 7 11.24 -29.67 -3.52
C ARG A 7 9.72 -29.66 -3.34
N LEU A 8 9.23 -29.39 -2.13
CA LEU A 8 7.78 -29.31 -1.85
C LEU A 8 7.16 -28.03 -2.44
N LEU A 9 7.88 -26.91 -2.42
CA LEU A 9 7.47 -25.66 -3.08
C LEU A 9 7.54 -25.77 -4.62
N PHE A 10 8.51 -26.50 -5.17
CA PHE A 10 8.62 -26.75 -6.61
C PHE A 10 7.53 -27.70 -7.14
N LEU A 11 7.09 -28.67 -6.33
CA LEU A 11 5.99 -29.59 -6.68
C LEU A 11 4.62 -28.91 -6.54
N LEU A 12 4.43 -28.01 -5.56
CA LEU A 12 3.23 -27.19 -5.44
C LEU A 12 3.07 -26.21 -6.60
N GLY A 13 4.17 -25.65 -7.13
CA GLY A 13 4.16 -24.76 -8.29
C GLY A 13 3.85 -25.42 -9.64
N LYS A 14 3.85 -26.76 -9.74
CA LYS A 14 3.50 -27.49 -10.98
C LYS A 14 2.06 -27.98 -11.02
N SER A 15 1.32 -27.97 -9.90
CA SER A 15 -0.06 -28.48 -9.85
C SER A 15 -1.13 -27.47 -10.28
N GLU A 16 -0.79 -26.18 -10.42
CA GLU A 16 -1.71 -25.15 -10.93
C GLU A 16 -1.92 -25.22 -12.46
N GLY A 17 -1.26 -26.14 -13.17
CA GLY A 17 -1.32 -26.28 -14.63
C GLY A 17 -2.43 -27.18 -15.19
N ALA A 18 -3.23 -27.88 -14.36
CA ALA A 18 -4.12 -28.95 -14.86
C ALA A 18 -5.62 -28.81 -14.54
N ALA A 19 -6.06 -27.68 -13.98
CA ALA A 19 -7.49 -27.41 -13.71
C ALA A 19 -8.01 -26.19 -14.49
N ALA A 20 -7.76 -26.14 -15.80
CA ALA A 20 -8.37 -25.18 -16.71
C ALA A 20 -9.74 -25.69 -17.21
N GLY A 21 -10.72 -25.74 -16.30
CA GLY A 21 -12.12 -25.99 -16.63
C GLY A 21 -12.82 -24.71 -17.09
N HIS A 22 -12.90 -24.49 -18.40
CA HIS A 22 -13.92 -23.68 -19.11
C HIS A 22 -14.46 -22.42 -18.42
N VAL A 23 -13.58 -21.49 -18.04
CA VAL A 23 -13.99 -20.08 -17.92
C VAL A 23 -14.01 -19.53 -19.33
N ARG A 24 -15.21 -19.24 -19.85
CA ARG A 24 -15.41 -18.57 -21.16
C ARG A 24 -14.44 -17.39 -21.26
N ASN A 25 -13.50 -17.48 -22.19
CA ASN A 25 -12.64 -16.39 -22.61
C ASN A 25 -13.52 -15.23 -23.11
N VAL A 26 -13.92 -14.34 -22.20
CA VAL A 26 -14.41 -13.02 -22.57
C VAL A 26 -13.20 -12.29 -23.14
N SER A 27 -13.13 -12.21 -24.47
CA SER A 27 -12.07 -11.51 -25.20
C SER A 27 -11.70 -10.21 -24.48
N THR A 28 -10.51 -10.17 -23.87
CA THR A 28 -10.02 -8.99 -23.17
C THR A 28 -9.63 -7.96 -24.23
N ARG A 29 -10.60 -7.17 -24.68
CA ARG A 29 -10.29 -5.85 -25.25
C ARG A 29 -9.40 -5.13 -24.23
N THR A 30 -8.22 -4.72 -24.65
CA THR A 30 -7.29 -3.92 -23.85
C THR A 30 -8.05 -2.71 -23.33
N GLU A 31 -7.74 -2.22 -22.12
CA GLU A 31 -8.49 -1.10 -21.55
C GLU A 31 -8.42 0.16 -22.43
N ALA A 32 -7.31 0.31 -23.16
CA ALA A 32 -7.16 1.26 -24.26
C ALA A 32 -8.23 1.09 -25.36
N ASP A 33 -8.57 -0.14 -25.74
CA ASP A 33 -9.63 -0.44 -26.71
C ASP A 33 -11.02 -0.16 -26.15
N ARG A 34 -11.24 -0.36 -24.84
CA ARG A 34 -12.50 -0.01 -24.17
C ARG A 34 -12.68 1.50 -24.10
N LEU A 35 -11.66 2.25 -23.71
CA LEU A 35 -11.66 3.72 -23.70
C LEU A 35 -11.80 4.29 -25.11
N ALA A 36 -11.14 3.70 -26.11
CA ALA A 36 -11.32 4.04 -27.51
C ALA A 36 -12.73 3.69 -28.04
N HIS A 37 -13.35 2.61 -27.54
CA HIS A 37 -14.72 2.22 -27.87
C HIS A 37 -15.76 3.16 -27.22
N ASP A 38 -15.57 3.54 -25.96
CA ASP A 38 -16.44 4.47 -25.23
C ASP A 38 -16.33 5.90 -25.76
N ALA A 39 -15.14 6.31 -26.22
CA ALA A 39 -14.94 7.56 -26.95
C ALA A 39 -15.71 7.58 -28.29
N ARG A 40 -15.82 6.44 -29.00
CA ARG A 40 -16.61 6.31 -30.24
C ARG A 40 -18.13 6.34 -29.98
N LYS A 41 -18.60 5.84 -28.83
CA LYS A 41 -20.02 5.87 -28.43
C LYS A 41 -20.52 7.21 -27.88
N GLY A 42 -19.66 8.25 -27.85
CA GLY A 42 -20.07 9.62 -27.49
C GLY A 42 -20.13 9.94 -26.00
N GLY A 43 -19.71 9.02 -25.10
CA GLY A 43 -19.81 9.23 -23.65
C GLY A 43 -18.68 10.08 -23.04
N PHE A 44 -17.48 10.06 -23.64
CA PHE A 44 -16.34 10.82 -23.12
C PHE A 44 -15.33 11.11 -24.25
N ARG A 45 -15.16 12.38 -24.64
CA ARG A 45 -14.14 12.77 -25.64
C ARG A 45 -12.89 13.29 -24.92
N PRO A 46 -11.74 12.59 -25.01
CA PRO A 46 -10.50 13.06 -24.41
C PRO A 46 -10.13 14.43 -24.97
N ARG A 47 -9.49 15.24 -24.14
CA ARG A 47 -8.94 16.53 -24.56
C ARG A 47 -7.43 16.45 -24.64
N LEU A 48 -6.85 17.27 -25.51
CA LEU A 48 -5.42 17.39 -25.69
C LEU A 48 -5.03 18.85 -25.56
N VAL A 49 -3.92 19.09 -24.86
CA VAL A 49 -3.44 20.43 -24.56
C VAL A 49 -2.18 20.68 -25.40
N PRO A 50 -2.07 21.82 -26.11
CA PRO A 50 -0.93 22.07 -26.99
C PRO A 50 0.35 22.40 -26.23
N PHE A 51 1.51 22.03 -26.80
CA PHE A 51 2.83 22.45 -26.32
C PHE A 51 2.97 23.98 -26.34
N ARG A 52 3.68 24.54 -25.36
CA ARG A 52 4.06 25.97 -25.34
C ARG A 52 5.56 26.21 -25.51
N ILE A 53 6.37 25.24 -25.10
CA ILE A 53 7.83 25.28 -25.27
C ILE A 53 8.24 24.35 -26.41
N GLY A 54 9.30 24.70 -27.12
CA GLY A 54 9.91 23.85 -28.14
C GLY A 54 10.84 22.80 -27.52
N LEU A 55 11.36 21.90 -28.37
CA LEU A 55 12.36 20.90 -27.98
C LEU A 55 13.65 21.55 -27.46
N VAL A 56 14.10 22.61 -28.14
CA VAL A 56 15.32 23.36 -27.78
C VAL A 56 15.18 24.02 -26.41
N ASP A 57 14.03 24.65 -26.15
CA ASP A 57 13.74 25.29 -24.86
C ASP A 57 13.71 24.26 -23.73
N ALA A 58 13.14 23.07 -23.99
CA ALA A 58 13.12 21.97 -23.03
C ALA A 58 14.53 21.42 -22.74
N GLN A 59 15.39 21.30 -23.75
CA GLN A 59 16.79 20.90 -23.58
C GLN A 59 17.55 21.91 -22.72
N ALA A 60 17.41 23.21 -23.02
CA ALA A 60 18.02 24.28 -22.23
C ALA A 60 17.54 24.28 -20.77
N ALA A 61 16.24 24.04 -20.53
CA ALA A 61 15.69 23.93 -19.18
C ALA A 61 16.30 22.74 -18.40
N PHE A 62 16.50 21.60 -19.07
CA PHE A 62 17.16 20.44 -18.46
C PHE A 62 18.64 20.70 -18.13
N GLU A 63 19.38 21.31 -19.05
CA GLU A 63 20.78 21.68 -18.83
C GLU A 63 20.94 22.71 -17.71
N ALA A 64 20.05 23.71 -17.65
CA ALA A 64 20.03 24.69 -16.57
C ALA A 64 19.73 24.04 -15.21
N TRP A 65 18.74 23.14 -15.15
CA TRP A 65 18.44 22.35 -13.95
C TRP A 65 19.65 21.52 -13.50
N GLN A 66 20.34 20.89 -14.44
CA GLN A 66 21.53 20.09 -14.18
C GLN A 66 22.71 20.96 -13.70
N GLY A 67 22.93 22.11 -14.32
CA GLY A 67 23.97 23.08 -13.93
C GLY A 67 23.75 23.66 -12.53
N GLY A 68 22.50 23.76 -12.07
CA GLY A 68 22.16 24.14 -10.69
C GLY A 68 22.57 23.13 -9.61
N HIS A 69 23.03 21.94 -10.00
CA HIS A 69 23.45 20.88 -9.10
C HIS A 69 24.96 20.63 -9.21
N TRP A 70 25.75 21.20 -8.29
CA TRP A 70 27.23 21.08 -8.24
C TRP A 70 27.73 19.68 -8.62
N LEU A 71 27.21 18.65 -7.94
CA LEU A 71 27.70 17.28 -8.03
C LEU A 71 27.09 16.46 -9.19
N ALA A 72 26.13 17.02 -9.94
CA ALA A 72 25.56 16.35 -11.10
C ALA A 72 26.59 16.28 -12.24
N PRO A 73 26.55 15.26 -13.12
CA PRO A 73 27.39 15.25 -14.31
C PRO A 73 27.07 16.43 -15.24
N ASN A 74 28.03 16.83 -16.06
CA ASN A 74 27.84 17.83 -17.11
C ASN A 74 27.55 17.14 -18.44
N ASN A 75 26.84 17.83 -19.35
CA ASN A 75 26.65 17.44 -20.75
C ASN A 75 26.16 15.99 -20.93
N VAL A 76 25.13 15.62 -20.18
CA VAL A 76 24.52 14.28 -20.29
C VAL A 76 23.75 14.11 -21.60
N LEU A 77 23.27 15.22 -22.17
CA LEU A 77 22.75 15.29 -23.53
C LEU A 77 23.96 15.49 -24.48
N GLY A 78 24.60 14.40 -24.91
CA GLY A 78 25.69 14.45 -25.90
C GLY A 78 25.23 14.86 -27.31
N GLU A 79 26.18 15.09 -28.24
CA GLU A 79 25.93 15.42 -29.66
C GLU A 79 25.17 14.29 -30.38
N GLY A 80 23.84 14.32 -30.26
CA GLY A 80 22.94 13.29 -30.75
C GLY A 80 21.57 13.48 -30.13
N THR A 81 20.77 14.34 -30.76
CA THR A 81 19.44 14.89 -30.41
C THR A 81 18.32 13.89 -30.09
N SER A 82 18.61 12.62 -29.78
CA SER A 82 17.62 11.54 -29.65
C SER A 82 17.16 11.22 -28.21
N ALA A 83 17.71 11.86 -27.18
CA ALA A 83 17.37 11.51 -25.78
C ALA A 83 16.09 12.19 -25.26
N VAL A 84 15.71 13.35 -25.80
CA VAL A 84 14.53 14.12 -25.36
C VAL A 84 13.38 13.87 -26.32
N ARG A 85 12.34 13.17 -25.86
CA ARG A 85 11.16 12.84 -26.67
C ARG A 85 9.94 13.66 -26.23
N PRO A 86 9.26 14.39 -27.13
CA PRO A 86 7.97 14.98 -26.83
C PRO A 86 6.91 13.88 -26.72
N VAL A 87 6.08 13.96 -25.68
CA VAL A 87 5.05 12.95 -25.38
C VAL A 87 3.80 13.62 -24.83
N MET A 88 2.63 13.11 -25.22
CA MET A 88 1.34 13.46 -24.63
C MET A 88 0.97 12.45 -23.55
N LEU A 89 1.06 12.86 -22.30
CA LEU A 89 0.80 12.02 -21.13
C LEU A 89 -0.69 12.04 -20.76
N PRO A 90 -1.32 10.87 -20.53
CA PRO A 90 -2.71 10.80 -20.12
C PRO A 90 -2.85 11.17 -18.64
N PHE A 91 -3.74 12.11 -18.31
CA PHE A 91 -4.08 12.48 -16.94
C PHE A 91 -5.58 12.34 -16.70
N TRP A 92 -5.94 11.67 -15.61
CA TRP A 92 -7.27 11.75 -15.01
C TRP A 92 -7.36 13.00 -14.15
N LEU A 93 -8.20 13.94 -14.58
CA LEU A 93 -8.55 15.13 -13.84
C LEU A 93 -9.84 14.89 -13.06
N PHE A 94 -9.78 15.00 -11.75
CA PHE A 94 -10.94 14.77 -10.88
C PHE A 94 -11.53 16.07 -10.36
N GLU A 95 -12.86 16.08 -10.27
CA GLU A 95 -13.64 17.04 -9.51
C GLU A 95 -14.43 16.25 -8.47
N ALA A 96 -14.39 16.68 -7.22
CA ALA A 96 -15.08 15.98 -6.15
C ALA A 96 -15.70 16.94 -5.14
N THR A 97 -16.88 16.56 -4.64
CA THR A 97 -17.45 17.16 -3.44
C THR A 97 -17.48 16.07 -2.37
N VAL A 98 -16.82 16.34 -1.25
CA VAL A 98 -16.67 15.39 -0.15
C VAL A 98 -17.26 15.97 1.13
N ALA A 99 -17.96 15.14 1.90
CA ALA A 99 -18.23 15.41 3.30
C ALA A 99 -17.08 14.83 4.13
N VAL A 100 -16.60 15.60 5.09
CA VAL A 100 -15.41 15.28 5.88
C VAL A 100 -15.83 15.23 7.34
N GLN A 101 -15.44 14.15 8.00
CA GLN A 101 -15.60 13.98 9.43
C GLN A 101 -14.23 13.68 10.03
N TYR A 102 -13.90 14.31 11.15
CA TYR A 102 -12.66 14.05 11.87
C TYR A 102 -12.92 13.76 13.35
N ALA A 103 -12.01 12.99 13.93
CA ALA A 103 -11.92 12.71 15.36
C ALA A 103 -10.44 12.52 15.72
N GLY A 104 -10.07 12.71 16.99
CA GLY A 104 -8.71 12.49 17.45
C GLY A 104 -8.63 12.48 18.97
N LYS A 105 -7.45 12.22 19.51
CA LYS A 105 -7.16 12.31 20.94
C LYS A 105 -6.63 13.69 21.28
N LEU A 106 -7.27 14.36 22.22
CA LEU A 106 -6.95 15.70 22.68
C LEU A 106 -6.11 15.59 23.95
N GLY A 107 -4.92 16.20 23.93
CA GLY A 107 -3.98 16.25 25.03
C GLY A 107 -4.11 17.55 25.81
N TYR A 108 -4.33 17.43 27.11
CA TYR A 108 -4.34 18.56 28.05
C TYR A 108 -3.21 18.39 29.09
N PRO A 109 -2.39 19.42 29.33
CA PRO A 109 -1.32 19.36 30.29
C PRO A 109 -1.91 19.27 31.70
N THR A 110 -1.51 18.24 32.42
CA THR A 110 -1.75 18.11 33.84
C THR A 110 -0.55 18.71 34.58
N GLY A 111 -0.77 19.28 35.78
CA GLY A 111 0.27 19.98 36.56
C GLY A 111 1.57 19.19 36.80
N ASP A 112 1.53 17.86 36.66
CA ASP A 112 2.65 16.94 36.89
C ASP A 112 3.47 16.61 35.62
N LYS A 113 3.47 17.47 34.59
CA LYS A 113 4.12 17.23 33.28
C LYS A 113 3.60 15.98 32.54
N THR A 114 2.44 15.46 32.94
CA THR A 114 1.72 14.38 32.28
C THR A 114 0.60 14.95 31.41
N MET A 115 0.33 14.32 30.26
CA MET A 115 -0.77 14.71 29.39
C MET A 115 -1.99 13.85 29.70
N MET A 116 -3.14 14.48 29.94
CA MET A 116 -4.43 13.81 29.98
C MET A 116 -4.97 13.74 28.56
N TRP A 117 -5.27 12.52 28.09
CA TRP A 117 -5.76 12.27 26.74
C TRP A 117 -7.25 11.96 26.75
N ASN A 118 -8.03 12.77 26.05
CA ASN A 118 -9.47 12.55 25.88
C ASN A 118 -9.79 12.27 24.41
N ASP A 119 -10.63 11.27 24.14
CA ASP A 119 -11.14 11.03 22.79
C ASP A 119 -12.15 12.11 22.41
N SER A 120 -11.98 12.73 21.25
CA SER A 120 -12.95 13.67 20.71
C SER A 120 -14.12 12.93 20.05
N GLU A 121 -15.33 13.49 20.14
CA GLU A 121 -16.43 13.06 19.29
C GLU A 121 -16.14 13.35 17.81
N TRP A 122 -16.82 12.61 16.92
CA TRP A 122 -16.76 12.87 15.48
C TRP A 122 -17.40 14.21 15.15
N LYS A 123 -16.61 15.13 14.60
CA LYS A 123 -17.09 16.41 14.11
C LYS A 123 -17.23 16.38 12.60
N GLU A 124 -18.37 16.85 12.09
CA GLU A 124 -18.62 17.01 10.66
C GLU A 124 -18.41 18.46 10.24
N ILE A 125 -17.62 18.68 9.19
CA ILE A 125 -17.39 20.00 8.62
C ILE A 125 -18.19 20.25 7.35
N PRO A 126 -18.38 21.52 6.97
CA PRO A 126 -18.99 21.87 5.70
C PRO A 126 -18.34 21.14 4.52
N LYS A 127 -19.18 20.79 3.53
CA LYS A 127 -18.77 20.06 2.33
C LYS A 127 -17.59 20.74 1.66
N ARG A 128 -16.51 20.00 1.44
CA ARG A 128 -15.32 20.48 0.74
C ARG A 128 -15.42 20.18 -0.74
N GLN A 129 -15.03 21.16 -1.55
CA GLN A 129 -14.92 21.01 -3.00
C GLN A 129 -13.45 20.91 -3.38
N TYR A 130 -13.16 19.88 -4.17
CA TYR A 130 -11.85 19.60 -4.74
C TYR A 130 -11.96 19.69 -6.25
N SER A 131 -11.04 20.43 -6.86
CA SER A 131 -11.03 20.71 -8.28
C SER A 131 -9.76 20.17 -8.92
N TRP A 132 -9.81 19.89 -10.21
CA TRP A 132 -8.64 19.48 -11.00
C TRP A 132 -7.53 20.54 -11.02
N THR A 133 -7.80 21.77 -10.56
CA THR A 133 -6.77 22.81 -10.39
C THR A 133 -5.74 22.40 -9.35
N ASP A 134 -6.14 21.59 -8.38
CA ASP A 134 -5.26 21.06 -7.35
C ASP A 134 -4.40 19.95 -7.95
N ALA A 135 -3.09 20.02 -7.74
CA ALA A 135 -2.13 19.00 -8.24
C ALA A 135 -2.48 17.58 -7.74
N ASP A 136 -3.06 17.47 -6.54
CA ASP A 136 -3.53 16.22 -5.95
C ASP A 136 -4.68 15.56 -6.73
N MET A 137 -5.43 16.35 -7.51
CA MET A 137 -6.56 15.90 -8.31
C MET A 137 -6.19 15.60 -9.77
N GLN A 138 -4.91 15.76 -10.12
CA GLN A 138 -4.35 15.44 -11.43
C GLN A 138 -3.53 14.15 -11.33
N ILE A 139 -4.08 13.05 -11.85
CA ILE A 139 -3.47 11.73 -11.71
C ILE A 139 -3.03 11.22 -13.08
N CYS A 140 -1.72 11.08 -13.30
CA CYS A 140 -1.21 10.48 -14.52
C CYS A 140 -1.69 9.02 -14.64
N ALA A 141 -2.20 8.66 -15.81
CA ALA A 141 -2.76 7.35 -16.11
C ALA A 141 -1.77 6.42 -16.81
N SER A 142 -0.46 6.72 -16.75
CA SER A 142 0.60 5.89 -17.31
C SER A 142 1.42 5.24 -16.19
N TYR A 143 1.82 3.99 -16.41
CA TYR A 143 2.75 3.26 -15.54
C TYR A 143 4.20 3.33 -16.05
N LYS A 144 4.46 3.95 -17.21
CA LYS A 144 5.80 4.02 -17.81
C LYS A 144 6.74 4.98 -17.09
N ILE A 145 6.17 6.04 -16.53
CA ILE A 145 6.93 7.14 -15.93
C ILE A 145 6.75 7.07 -14.43
N ARG A 146 7.85 7.28 -13.70
CA ARG A 146 7.84 7.33 -12.25
C ARG A 146 6.98 8.49 -11.76
N ARG A 147 6.15 8.23 -10.74
CA ARG A 147 5.07 9.13 -10.33
C ARG A 147 5.54 10.44 -9.68
N ASP A 148 6.66 10.40 -8.97
CA ASP A 148 7.33 11.57 -8.40
C ASP A 148 7.81 12.55 -9.49
N LEU A 149 8.26 12.05 -10.65
CA LEU A 149 8.69 12.89 -11.78
C LEU A 149 7.50 13.59 -12.46
N LEU A 150 6.31 13.00 -12.36
CA LEU A 150 5.10 13.54 -13.00
C LEU A 150 4.58 14.81 -12.33
N GLU A 151 5.07 15.17 -11.13
CA GLU A 151 4.73 16.45 -10.48
C GLU A 151 5.14 17.65 -11.36
N ALA A 152 6.25 17.55 -12.09
CA ALA A 152 6.67 18.61 -13.02
C ALA A 152 5.67 18.87 -14.15
N ALA A 153 4.92 17.86 -14.57
CA ALA A 153 3.93 17.99 -15.65
C ALA A 153 2.56 18.50 -15.16
N LYS A 154 2.34 18.56 -13.84
CA LYS A 154 1.09 19.06 -13.27
C LYS A 154 1.11 20.58 -13.25
N VAL A 155 0.21 21.19 -14.00
CA VAL A 155 0.10 22.65 -14.07
C VAL A 155 -1.34 23.07 -13.77
N PRO A 156 -1.57 24.10 -12.94
CA PRO A 156 -2.92 24.63 -12.74
C PRO A 156 -3.49 25.23 -14.04
N GLY A 157 -4.79 25.10 -14.27
CA GLY A 157 -5.47 25.78 -15.38
C GLY A 157 -5.29 25.17 -16.79
N ILE A 158 -4.78 23.94 -16.88
CA ILE A 158 -4.50 23.21 -18.15
C ILE A 158 -5.71 23.17 -19.12
N LEU A 159 -6.94 23.11 -18.60
CA LEU A 159 -8.14 22.90 -19.41
C LEU A 159 -8.56 24.08 -20.31
N GLY A 160 -8.15 25.31 -19.98
CA GLY A 160 -8.61 26.50 -20.70
C GLY A 160 -8.20 26.55 -22.18
N ARG A 161 -7.17 25.77 -22.57
CA ARG A 161 -6.63 25.73 -23.93
C ARG A 161 -6.69 24.34 -24.57
N ALA A 162 -7.38 23.41 -23.92
CA ALA A 162 -7.44 22.03 -24.38
C ALA A 162 -8.46 21.90 -25.53
N ARG A 163 -8.03 21.34 -26.66
CA ARG A 163 -8.92 20.98 -27.77
C ARG A 163 -9.39 19.53 -27.65
N LEU A 164 -10.47 19.19 -28.34
CA LEU A 164 -10.91 17.79 -28.43
C LEU A 164 -9.91 16.96 -29.23
N LEU A 165 -9.65 15.74 -28.78
CA LEU A 165 -8.86 14.75 -29.52
C LEU A 165 -9.68 14.25 -30.71
N THR A 166 -9.10 14.24 -31.90
CA THR A 166 -9.79 13.75 -33.10
C THR A 166 -9.77 12.23 -33.16
N THR A 167 -10.73 11.62 -33.87
CA THR A 167 -10.81 10.16 -34.05
C THR A 167 -9.56 9.60 -34.72
N ARG A 168 -8.98 10.35 -35.67
CA ARG A 168 -7.74 9.97 -36.36
C ARG A 168 -6.57 9.91 -35.39
N GLU A 169 -6.34 10.96 -34.60
CA GLU A 169 -5.26 11.02 -33.60
C GLU A 169 -5.41 9.94 -32.52
N SER A 170 -6.64 9.65 -32.11
CA SER A 170 -6.93 8.56 -31.17
C SER A 170 -6.60 7.18 -31.76
N SER A 171 -6.78 6.98 -33.08
CA SER A 171 -6.50 5.71 -33.74
C SER A 171 -5.02 5.51 -34.05
N THR A 172 -4.30 6.59 -34.40
CA THR A 172 -2.87 6.52 -34.75
C THR A 172 -1.98 6.67 -33.52
N GLN A 173 -2.54 7.05 -32.36
CA GLN A 173 -1.78 7.38 -31.14
C GLN A 173 -0.70 8.44 -31.39
N THR A 174 -0.94 9.34 -32.33
CA THR A 174 -0.05 10.43 -32.69
C THR A 174 -0.87 11.69 -32.91
N ALA A 175 -0.44 12.82 -32.34
CA ALA A 175 -1.10 14.09 -32.53
C ALA A 175 -0.18 15.09 -33.22
N ARG A 176 -0.71 15.83 -34.20
CA ARG A 176 -0.03 17.00 -34.76
C ARG A 176 -0.35 18.18 -33.87
N VAL A 177 0.58 18.47 -32.99
CA VAL A 177 0.46 19.52 -31.98
C VAL A 177 1.77 20.26 -32.05
N SER A 178 1.71 21.57 -32.26
CA SER A 178 2.88 22.40 -32.53
C SER A 178 3.85 22.44 -31.35
N VAL A 179 4.72 21.43 -31.27
CA VAL A 179 6.15 21.66 -31.05
C VAL A 179 6.60 22.47 -32.29
N ARG A 180 7.43 23.50 -32.15
CA ARG A 180 7.72 24.50 -33.21
C ARG A 180 8.04 23.94 -34.61
N ASP A 181 8.32 22.64 -34.74
CA ASP A 181 8.71 21.94 -35.97
C ASP A 181 7.65 20.99 -36.59
N GLY A 182 6.43 20.92 -36.05
CA GLY A 182 5.30 20.22 -36.71
C GLY A 182 5.37 18.69 -36.74
N GLU A 183 6.38 18.07 -36.13
CA GLU A 183 6.52 16.62 -35.99
C GLU A 183 5.35 16.00 -35.20
N PRO A 184 4.88 14.79 -35.58
CA PRO A 184 3.81 14.11 -34.87
C PRO A 184 4.30 13.67 -33.48
N VAL A 185 3.59 14.10 -32.44
CA VAL A 185 3.90 13.75 -31.05
C VAL A 185 3.16 12.47 -30.66
N ALA A 186 3.87 11.54 -30.01
CA ALA A 186 3.28 10.31 -29.50
C ALA A 186 2.26 10.57 -28.38
N ILE A 187 1.11 9.90 -28.45
CA ILE A 187 0.07 9.90 -27.43
C ILE A 187 0.16 8.60 -26.64
N GLU A 188 0.50 8.71 -25.35
CA GLU A 188 0.60 7.55 -24.48
C GLU A 188 -0.80 7.01 -24.13
N PRO A 189 -1.06 5.70 -24.23
CA PRO A 189 -2.34 5.14 -23.85
C PRO A 189 -2.60 5.29 -22.34
N PRO A 190 -3.86 5.53 -21.92
CA PRO A 190 -4.24 5.54 -20.51
C PRO A 190 -4.30 4.10 -19.98
N LEU A 191 -3.19 3.61 -19.45
CA LEU A 191 -3.06 2.24 -18.91
C LEU A 191 -3.72 2.08 -17.54
N MET A 192 -3.81 3.16 -16.75
CA MET A 192 -4.39 3.13 -15.41
C MET A 192 -5.90 3.31 -15.44
N ARG A 193 -6.60 2.37 -14.79
CA ARG A 193 -8.04 2.44 -14.51
C ARG A 193 -8.41 3.73 -13.79
N GLN A 194 -9.53 4.33 -14.19
CA GLN A 194 -10.11 5.49 -13.48
C GLN A 194 -10.37 5.16 -11.99
N SER A 195 -10.77 3.93 -11.68
CA SER A 195 -11.02 3.50 -10.30
C SER A 195 -9.74 3.44 -9.45
N ILE A 196 -8.60 3.08 -10.06
CA ILE A 196 -7.27 3.09 -9.42
C ILE A 196 -6.80 4.54 -9.28
N ALA A 197 -6.90 5.34 -10.34
CA ALA A 197 -6.56 6.77 -10.31
C ALA A 197 -7.32 7.52 -9.19
N TRP A 198 -8.59 7.17 -8.99
CA TRP A 198 -9.40 7.69 -7.89
C TRP A 198 -8.90 7.31 -6.49
N GLN A 199 -8.29 6.13 -6.31
CA GLN A 199 -7.69 5.76 -5.02
C GLN A 199 -6.53 6.68 -4.65
N PHE A 200 -5.75 7.12 -5.63
CA PHE A 200 -4.71 8.11 -5.38
C PHE A 200 -5.29 9.47 -5.02
N ALA A 201 -6.31 9.94 -5.75
CA ALA A 201 -6.97 11.21 -5.46
C ALA A 201 -7.60 11.22 -4.05
N ILE A 202 -8.30 10.14 -3.67
CA ILE A 202 -8.93 10.06 -2.33
C ILE A 202 -7.89 9.98 -1.21
N ARG A 203 -6.74 9.34 -1.45
CA ARG A 203 -5.65 9.30 -0.49
C ARG A 203 -4.99 10.68 -0.33
N ALA A 204 -4.78 11.41 -1.43
CA ALA A 204 -4.24 12.77 -1.38
C ALA A 204 -5.19 13.72 -0.64
N MET A 205 -6.50 13.67 -0.94
CA MET A 205 -7.53 14.41 -0.20
C MET A 205 -7.49 14.05 1.30
N ARG A 206 -7.42 12.76 1.65
CA ARG A 206 -7.35 12.33 3.05
C ARG A 206 -6.10 12.85 3.76
N ALA A 207 -4.93 12.78 3.11
CA ALA A 207 -3.69 13.28 3.68
C ALA A 207 -3.75 14.80 3.92
N ARG A 208 -4.38 15.55 3.01
CA ARG A 208 -4.61 16.99 3.17
C ARG A 208 -5.57 17.28 4.32
N GLU A 209 -6.72 16.61 4.36
CA GLU A 209 -7.72 16.80 5.43
C GLU A 209 -7.17 16.37 6.79
N MET A 210 -6.29 15.36 6.86
CA MET A 210 -5.66 14.95 8.12
C MET A 210 -4.76 16.04 8.69
N ARG A 211 -3.99 16.74 7.84
CA ARG A 211 -3.18 17.89 8.27
C ARG A 211 -4.05 19.05 8.77
N LEU A 212 -5.14 19.34 8.06
CA LEU A 212 -6.07 20.40 8.46
C LEU A 212 -6.86 20.04 9.72
N ALA A 213 -7.24 18.77 9.89
CA ALA A 213 -8.00 18.30 11.04
C ALA A 213 -7.21 18.47 12.35
N GLU A 214 -5.90 18.30 12.33
CA GLU A 214 -5.05 18.53 13.51
C GLU A 214 -5.12 19.99 13.98
N GLU A 215 -5.02 20.95 13.04
CA GLU A 215 -5.13 22.38 13.33
C GLU A 215 -6.52 22.74 13.88
N VAL A 216 -7.57 22.21 13.26
CA VAL A 216 -8.96 22.47 13.67
C VAL A 216 -9.26 21.87 15.04
N LEU A 217 -8.79 20.66 15.33
CA LEU A 217 -8.97 20.02 16.64
C LEU A 217 -8.26 20.79 17.75
N LYS A 218 -7.05 21.31 17.50
CA LYS A 218 -6.33 22.17 18.44
C LYS A 218 -7.10 23.45 18.74
N GLN A 219 -7.62 24.11 17.69
CA GLN A 219 -8.35 25.38 17.82
C GLN A 219 -9.72 25.24 18.51
N ASP A 220 -10.53 24.25 18.12
CA ASP A 220 -11.90 24.10 18.65
C ASP A 220 -11.93 23.69 20.12
N SER A 221 -10.96 22.88 20.55
CA SER A 221 -10.97 22.22 21.84
C SER A 221 -9.94 22.78 22.82
N SER A 222 -9.25 23.87 22.45
CA SER A 222 -8.15 24.49 23.20
C SER A 222 -7.15 23.45 23.74
N ALA A 223 -6.90 22.40 22.95
CA ALA A 223 -6.00 21.32 23.34
C ALA A 223 -4.57 21.67 22.94
N ASP A 224 -3.61 21.40 23.83
CA ASP A 224 -2.20 21.70 23.59
C ASP A 224 -1.56 20.71 22.62
N ASP A 225 -2.03 19.46 22.61
CA ASP A 225 -1.57 18.43 21.68
C ASP A 225 -2.71 17.59 21.12
N VAL A 226 -2.51 17.02 19.93
CA VAL A 226 -3.49 16.15 19.27
C VAL A 226 -2.78 14.92 18.72
N SER A 227 -3.28 13.73 19.06
CA SER A 227 -2.76 12.46 18.58
C SER A 227 -3.87 11.59 17.97
N ASP A 228 -3.48 10.55 17.22
CA ASP A 228 -4.39 9.59 16.57
C ASP A 228 -5.55 10.24 15.78
N VAL A 229 -5.23 11.24 14.96
CA VAL A 229 -6.23 11.92 14.10
C VAL A 229 -6.78 10.94 13.07
N LYS A 230 -8.10 10.80 13.07
CA LYS A 230 -8.89 9.96 12.16
C LYS A 230 -9.71 10.86 11.26
N VAL A 231 -9.73 10.55 9.96
CA VAL A 231 -10.51 11.29 8.97
C VAL A 231 -11.34 10.33 8.12
N ARG A 232 -12.65 10.53 8.13
CA ARG A 232 -13.62 9.87 7.26
C ARG A 232 -14.03 10.80 6.13
N LEU A 233 -13.89 10.31 4.90
CA LEU A 233 -14.29 11.03 3.70
C LEU A 233 -15.45 10.32 3.03
N LYS A 234 -16.59 10.99 2.94
CA LYS A 234 -17.75 10.52 2.18
C LYS A 234 -17.84 11.27 0.87
N THR A 235 -17.59 10.57 -0.24
CA THR A 235 -17.73 11.15 -1.58
C THR A 235 -19.20 11.36 -1.93
N LEU A 236 -19.61 12.61 -2.15
CA LEU A 236 -20.99 12.97 -2.51
C LEU A 236 -21.16 13.06 -4.02
N ARG A 237 -20.22 13.74 -4.70
CA ARG A 237 -20.19 13.91 -6.15
C ARG A 237 -18.76 13.70 -6.63
N ARG A 238 -18.62 13.05 -7.78
CA ARG A 238 -17.35 12.85 -8.46
C ARG A 238 -17.54 12.98 -9.96
N ARG A 239 -16.69 13.78 -10.60
CA ARG A 239 -16.51 13.82 -12.05
C ARG A 239 -15.06 13.52 -12.36
N ALA A 240 -14.82 12.86 -13.48
CA ALA A 240 -13.46 12.64 -13.96
C ALA A 240 -13.39 12.99 -15.44
N ARG A 241 -12.23 13.50 -15.85
CA ARG A 241 -11.95 13.80 -17.25
C ARG A 241 -10.57 13.30 -17.65
N LEU A 242 -10.47 12.60 -18.78
CA LEU A 242 -9.19 12.23 -19.38
C LEU A 242 -8.66 13.38 -20.26
N VAL A 243 -7.45 13.84 -19.96
CA VAL A 243 -6.76 14.93 -20.65
C VAL A 243 -5.32 14.53 -20.95
N TYR A 244 -4.86 14.84 -22.15
CA TYR A 244 -3.48 14.63 -22.58
C TYR A 244 -2.66 15.89 -22.36
N VAL A 245 -1.65 15.77 -21.50
CA VAL A 245 -0.76 16.86 -21.10
C VAL A 245 0.59 16.70 -21.82
N PRO A 246 1.09 17.76 -22.49
CA PRO A 246 2.39 17.76 -23.13
C PRO A 246 3.51 17.72 -22.08
N ALA A 247 4.45 16.81 -22.28
CA ALA A 247 5.69 16.71 -21.52
C ALA A 247 6.82 16.27 -22.45
N PHE A 248 8.05 16.55 -22.06
CA PHE A 248 9.22 15.93 -22.66
C PHE A 248 9.77 14.91 -21.67
N VAL A 249 9.99 13.70 -22.15
CA VAL A 249 10.65 12.65 -21.36
C VAL A 249 12.08 12.55 -21.85
N VAL A 250 13.02 12.54 -20.90
CA VAL A 250 14.44 12.34 -21.18
C VAL A 250 14.84 11.02 -20.56
N ASP A 251 15.28 10.09 -21.40
CA ASP A 251 15.83 8.81 -20.96
C ASP A 251 17.33 8.83 -21.29
N TYR A 252 18.20 8.69 -20.28
CA TYR A 252 19.65 8.74 -20.45
C TYR A 252 20.37 7.73 -19.57
N VAL A 253 21.62 7.43 -19.91
CA VAL A 253 22.47 6.49 -19.18
C VAL A 253 23.65 7.25 -18.60
N HIS A 254 23.93 7.05 -17.31
CA HIS A 254 25.11 7.62 -16.67
C HIS A 254 25.71 6.71 -15.61
N GLY A 255 26.93 6.22 -15.86
CA GLY A 255 27.64 5.32 -14.95
C GLY A 255 27.19 3.86 -15.04
N GLU A 256 27.76 3.04 -14.16
CA GLU A 256 27.55 1.58 -14.11
C GLU A 256 27.02 1.19 -12.73
N LEU A 257 26.05 0.29 -12.70
CA LEU A 257 25.60 -0.44 -11.50
C LEU A 257 26.11 -1.86 -11.55
N PHE A 258 26.29 -2.48 -10.39
CA PHE A 258 26.47 -3.92 -10.28
C PHE A 258 25.13 -4.56 -9.94
N ASN A 259 24.73 -5.59 -10.67
CA ASN A 259 23.55 -6.39 -10.30
C ASN A 259 23.86 -7.31 -9.11
N GLU A 260 22.83 -8.02 -8.61
CA GLU A 260 22.97 -9.01 -7.52
C GLU A 260 23.95 -10.14 -7.84
N HIS A 261 24.25 -10.35 -9.13
CA HIS A 261 25.20 -11.33 -9.64
C HIS A 261 26.60 -10.76 -9.91
N GLY A 262 26.86 -9.49 -9.58
CA GLY A 262 28.15 -8.82 -9.77
C GLY A 262 28.46 -8.38 -11.21
N GLU A 263 27.49 -8.46 -12.13
CA GLU A 263 27.62 -8.00 -13.51
C GLU A 263 27.38 -6.49 -13.62
N ARG A 264 28.14 -5.85 -14.51
CA ARG A 264 28.03 -4.41 -14.79
C ARG A 264 26.83 -4.12 -15.69
N MET A 265 25.94 -3.26 -15.24
CA MET A 265 24.77 -2.80 -15.98
C MET A 265 24.79 -1.28 -16.13
N PRO A 266 24.45 -0.73 -17.31
CA PRO A 266 24.34 0.71 -17.50
C PRO A 266 23.22 1.27 -16.62
N HIS A 267 23.53 2.31 -15.85
CA HIS A 267 22.56 2.93 -14.96
C HIS A 267 21.66 3.90 -15.75
N ARG A 268 20.38 3.56 -15.87
CA ARG A 268 19.39 4.34 -16.61
C ARG A 268 18.69 5.34 -15.69
N PHE A 269 18.56 6.58 -16.17
CA PHE A 269 17.86 7.65 -15.50
C PHE A 269 16.75 8.20 -16.40
N GLN A 270 15.73 8.73 -15.73
CA GLN A 270 14.61 9.37 -16.40
C GLN A 270 14.39 10.78 -15.84
N ALA A 271 14.07 11.71 -16.72
CA ALA A 271 13.59 13.04 -16.38
C ALA A 271 12.31 13.37 -17.13
N VAL A 272 11.47 14.18 -16.51
CA VAL A 272 10.23 14.71 -17.08
C VAL A 272 10.30 16.23 -17.04
N ILE A 273 10.06 16.84 -18.19
CA ILE A 273 10.04 18.29 -18.38
C ILE A 273 8.63 18.67 -18.78
N SER A 274 8.07 19.68 -18.14
CA SER A 274 6.74 20.19 -18.49
C SER A 274 6.73 20.76 -19.90
N GLY A 275 5.73 20.44 -20.73
CA GLY A 275 5.51 21.13 -22.00
C GLY A 275 4.91 22.53 -21.87
N PHE A 276 4.80 23.03 -20.63
CA PHE A 276 4.17 24.28 -20.24
C PHE A 276 5.07 25.15 -19.36
N GLY A 277 4.71 26.43 -19.26
CA GLY A 277 5.44 27.41 -18.43
C GLY A 277 6.87 27.60 -18.93
N GLU A 278 7.81 27.65 -18.00
CA GLU A 278 9.25 27.73 -18.24
C GLU A 278 9.90 26.35 -18.46
N GLY A 279 9.10 25.27 -18.49
CA GLY A 279 9.64 23.91 -18.59
C GLY A 279 10.18 23.39 -17.27
N SER A 280 9.34 23.36 -16.23
CA SER A 280 9.72 22.75 -14.94
C SER A 280 10.24 21.34 -15.13
N VAL A 281 11.41 21.05 -14.53
CA VAL A 281 12.11 19.78 -14.65
C VAL A 281 11.97 19.00 -13.35
N ALA A 282 11.52 17.76 -13.44
CA ALA A 282 11.66 16.77 -12.38
C ALA A 282 12.49 15.60 -12.92
N ALA A 283 13.62 15.36 -12.27
CA ALA A 283 14.53 14.28 -12.62
C ALA A 283 15.07 13.62 -11.36
N GLU A 284 15.52 12.38 -11.50
CA GLU A 284 16.25 11.72 -10.44
C GLU A 284 17.59 12.39 -10.21
N ARG A 285 17.89 12.68 -8.94
CA ARG A 285 19.21 13.18 -8.55
C ARG A 285 20.22 12.06 -8.71
N HIS A 286 21.25 12.34 -9.49
CA HIS A 286 22.37 11.44 -9.66
C HIS A 286 23.67 12.24 -9.61
N TYR A 287 24.70 11.57 -9.11
CA TYR A 287 25.96 12.21 -8.76
C TYR A 287 27.07 11.68 -9.66
N SER A 288 27.91 12.59 -10.17
CA SER A 288 29.11 12.19 -10.91
C SER A 288 30.15 11.66 -9.93
N ALA A 289 30.59 10.41 -10.12
CA ALA A 289 31.62 9.79 -9.29
C ALA A 289 32.89 10.64 -9.24
N GLN A 290 33.31 11.22 -10.37
CA GLN A 290 34.50 12.08 -10.45
C GLN A 290 34.33 13.37 -9.64
N LYS A 291 33.17 14.02 -9.73
CA LYS A 291 32.89 15.25 -8.98
C LYS A 291 32.77 14.99 -7.48
N VAL A 292 32.13 13.87 -7.09
CA VAL A 292 32.03 13.43 -5.69
C VAL A 292 33.42 13.08 -5.15
N GLN A 293 34.25 12.37 -5.92
CA GLN A 293 35.63 12.08 -5.54
C GLN A 293 36.46 13.34 -5.36
N ALA A 294 36.36 14.31 -6.28
CA ALA A 294 37.05 15.59 -6.15
C ALA A 294 36.59 16.39 -4.93
N ALA A 295 35.27 16.43 -4.67
CA ALA A 295 34.71 17.10 -3.50
C ALA A 295 35.14 16.42 -2.18
N ALA A 296 35.11 15.08 -2.13
CA ALA A 296 35.55 14.32 -0.98
C ALA A 296 37.06 14.49 -0.73
N ALA A 297 37.89 14.44 -1.78
CA ALA A 297 39.32 14.68 -1.69
C ALA A 297 39.63 16.12 -1.19
N ALA A 298 38.89 17.13 -1.66
CA ALA A 298 39.02 18.50 -1.18
C ALA A 298 38.63 18.64 0.30
N ALA A 299 37.53 18.01 0.74
CA ALA A 299 37.11 17.98 2.13
C ALA A 299 38.14 17.29 3.03
N CYS A 300 38.61 16.11 2.63
CA CYS A 300 39.66 15.37 3.33
C CYS A 300 40.99 16.14 3.39
N GLY A 301 41.38 16.81 2.31
CA GLY A 301 42.56 17.67 2.27
C GLY A 301 42.47 18.85 3.25
N SER A 302 41.29 19.48 3.35
CA SER A 302 41.05 20.56 4.31
C SER A 302 41.08 20.09 5.77
N LEU A 303 40.51 18.91 6.06
CA LEU A 303 40.58 18.29 7.39
C LEU A 303 42.01 17.86 7.74
N GLY A 304 42.79 17.36 6.78
CA GLY A 304 44.21 17.06 6.97
C GLY A 304 45.02 18.31 7.32
N LEU A 305 44.76 19.42 6.63
CA LEU A 305 45.38 20.71 6.94
C LEU A 305 44.99 21.23 8.34
N VAL A 306 43.71 21.15 8.71
CA VAL A 306 43.23 21.58 10.04
C VAL A 306 43.75 20.68 11.16
N ALA A 307 43.69 19.36 10.98
CA ALA A 307 44.22 18.40 11.94
C ALA A 307 45.73 18.58 12.12
N SER A 308 46.46 18.86 11.04
CA SER A 308 47.87 19.21 11.13
C SER A 308 48.07 20.49 11.94
N ALA A 309 47.35 21.58 11.62
CA ALA A 309 47.46 22.86 12.32
C ALA A 309 47.12 22.79 13.82
N VAL A 310 46.22 21.89 14.23
CA VAL A 310 45.82 21.67 15.64
C VAL A 310 46.74 20.68 16.36
N ALA A 311 47.30 19.69 15.67
CA ALA A 311 48.19 18.68 16.27
C ALA A 311 49.62 19.22 16.48
N TYR A 312 50.10 20.14 15.64
CA TYR A 312 51.47 20.70 15.73
C TYR A 312 51.79 21.37 17.08
N PRO A 313 50.93 22.26 17.65
CA PRO A 313 51.19 22.89 18.95
C PRO A 313 51.17 21.89 20.11
N LEU A 314 50.45 20.77 19.94
CA LEU A 314 50.25 19.75 20.98
C LEU A 314 51.37 18.70 21.00
N LEU A 315 52.09 18.52 19.88
CA LEU A 315 53.16 17.53 19.70
C LEU A 315 54.57 18.14 19.54
N GLY A 316 54.70 19.47 19.43
CA GLY A 316 56.00 20.17 19.44
C GLY A 316 56.85 20.02 18.18
N LEU A 317 56.24 19.70 17.03
CA LEU A 317 56.94 19.49 15.75
C LEU A 317 57.02 20.79 14.92
N SER A 318 58.09 20.96 14.13
CA SER A 318 58.39 22.21 13.40
C SER A 318 57.82 22.24 11.97
N PRO A 319 57.55 23.43 11.38
CA PRO A 319 56.86 23.57 10.08
C PRO A 319 57.48 22.93 8.81
N PRO A 320 58.81 22.75 8.66
CA PRO A 320 59.37 22.24 7.39
C PRO A 320 59.16 20.74 7.14
N ASP A 321 58.66 19.97 8.11
CA ASP A 321 58.35 18.53 7.94
C ASP A 321 57.00 18.27 7.23
N LEU A 322 56.30 19.33 6.80
CA LEU A 322 55.02 19.29 6.07
C LEU A 322 55.06 18.49 4.76
N LEU A 323 56.26 18.27 4.20
CA LEU A 323 56.51 17.52 2.97
C LEU A 323 57.09 16.12 3.24
N SER A 324 57.05 15.64 4.48
CA SER A 324 57.47 14.27 4.81
C SER A 324 56.56 13.26 4.10
N ALA A 325 57.16 12.17 3.63
CA ALA A 325 56.47 11.11 2.90
C ALA A 325 55.28 10.53 3.68
N ASP A 326 55.32 10.58 5.01
CA ASP A 326 54.28 10.05 5.90
C ASP A 326 52.99 10.88 5.85
N VAL A 327 53.07 12.22 5.78
CA VAL A 327 51.89 13.09 5.63
C VAL A 327 51.28 12.91 4.25
N ALA A 328 52.11 12.82 3.21
CA ALA A 328 51.65 12.52 1.85
C ALA A 328 50.98 11.13 1.76
N PHE A 329 51.51 10.14 2.47
CA PHE A 329 50.93 8.78 2.54
C PHE A 329 49.58 8.77 3.27
N ILE A 330 49.45 9.47 4.39
CA ILE A 330 48.16 9.56 5.12
C ILE A 330 47.11 10.27 4.25
N VAL A 331 47.46 11.38 3.60
CA VAL A 331 46.55 12.07 2.66
C VAL A 331 46.18 11.15 1.49
N PHE A 332 47.13 10.39 0.94
CA PHE A 332 46.88 9.39 -0.11
C PHE A 332 45.93 8.27 0.36
N MET A 333 46.11 7.74 1.57
CA MET A 333 45.24 6.72 2.17
C MET A 333 43.83 7.26 2.43
N ILE A 334 43.71 8.50 2.89
CA ILE A 334 42.41 9.16 3.07
C ILE A 334 41.75 9.41 1.70
N CYS A 335 42.48 9.87 0.70
CA CYS A 335 41.96 10.08 -0.66
C CYS A 335 41.55 8.77 -1.35
N THR A 336 42.28 7.67 -1.14
CA THR A 336 41.91 6.35 -1.66
C THR A 336 40.69 5.77 -0.94
N ALA A 337 40.61 5.90 0.39
CA ALA A 337 39.42 5.56 1.17
C ALA A 337 38.20 6.40 0.77
N ALA A 338 38.38 7.71 0.57
CA ALA A 338 37.36 8.62 0.06
C ALA A 338 36.94 8.26 -1.37
N GLY A 339 37.88 7.82 -2.21
CA GLY A 339 37.64 7.32 -3.56
C GLY A 339 36.76 6.06 -3.59
N PHE A 340 36.98 5.15 -2.63
CA PHE A 340 36.14 3.97 -2.41
C PHE A 340 34.77 4.36 -1.86
N GLY A 341 34.72 5.24 -0.86
CA GLY A 341 33.49 5.77 -0.29
C GLY A 341 32.62 6.49 -1.33
N ALA A 342 33.20 7.26 -2.24
CA ALA A 342 32.47 7.94 -3.31
C ALA A 342 31.85 6.97 -4.34
N ARG A 343 32.48 5.80 -4.55
CA ARG A 343 31.91 4.73 -5.39
C ARG A 343 30.80 3.96 -4.68
N ALA A 344 30.91 3.77 -3.36
CA ALA A 344 29.91 3.10 -2.54
C ALA A 344 28.75 4.03 -2.11
N ALA A 345 28.94 5.35 -2.12
CA ALA A 345 27.97 6.33 -1.64
C ALA A 345 26.58 6.22 -2.31
N PRO A 346 26.45 6.01 -3.62
CA PRO A 346 25.14 5.80 -4.24
C PRO A 346 24.41 4.56 -3.70
N GLN A 347 25.14 3.47 -3.43
CA GLN A 347 24.56 2.25 -2.84
C GLN A 347 24.16 2.50 -1.37
N LEU A 348 25.00 3.16 -0.58
CA LEU A 348 24.68 3.50 0.81
C LEU A 348 23.48 4.45 0.92
N LEU A 349 23.36 5.43 0.02
CA LEU A 349 22.19 6.30 -0.05
C LEU A 349 20.91 5.53 -0.41
N ARG A 350 21.02 4.47 -1.22
CA ARG A 350 19.89 3.57 -1.52
C ARG A 350 19.51 2.75 -0.30
N GLU A 351 20.47 2.09 0.33
CA GLU A 351 20.25 1.27 1.52
C GLU A 351 19.68 2.08 2.69
N THR A 352 20.18 3.30 2.89
CA THR A 352 19.64 4.21 3.92
C THR A 352 18.21 4.64 3.58
N ALA A 353 17.91 5.00 2.33
CA ALA A 353 16.54 5.33 1.91
C ALA A 353 15.60 4.12 2.06
N GLU A 354 16.05 2.92 1.72
CA GLU A 354 15.29 1.68 1.89
C GLU A 354 15.06 1.33 3.37
N SER A 355 16.06 1.54 4.25
CA SER A 355 15.89 1.28 5.69
C SER A 355 14.91 2.25 6.34
N ILE A 356 14.90 3.52 5.93
CA ILE A 356 13.91 4.51 6.39
C ILE A 356 12.51 4.08 5.94
N ARG A 357 12.38 3.62 4.68
CA ARG A 357 11.12 3.10 4.14
C ARG A 357 10.62 1.91 4.97
N ILE A 358 11.46 0.88 5.14
CA ILE A 358 11.09 -0.35 5.89
C ILE A 358 10.63 0.02 7.29
N ARG A 359 11.34 0.92 7.99
CA ARG A 359 10.94 1.37 9.33
C ARG A 359 9.57 2.04 9.34
N GLN A 360 9.25 2.88 8.36
CA GLN A 360 7.93 3.52 8.25
C GLN A 360 6.83 2.50 7.93
N GLU A 361 7.12 1.52 7.08
CA GLU A 361 6.18 0.43 6.78
C GLU A 361 5.92 -0.45 8.00
N ASP A 362 6.96 -0.80 8.76
CA ASP A 362 6.85 -1.61 9.97
C ASP A 362 6.02 -0.88 11.03
N GLN A 363 6.20 0.44 11.20
CA GLN A 363 5.36 1.25 12.08
C GLN A 363 3.88 1.25 11.65
N ASP A 364 3.60 1.33 10.35
CA ASP A 364 2.23 1.28 9.84
C ASP A 364 1.60 -0.10 10.03
N VAL A 365 2.36 -1.19 9.81
CA VAL A 365 1.93 -2.56 10.08
C VAL A 365 1.69 -2.76 11.57
N GLU A 366 2.59 -2.30 12.42
CA GLU A 366 2.46 -2.38 13.87
C GLU A 366 1.23 -1.64 14.37
N ARG A 367 0.90 -0.46 13.81
CA ARG A 367 -0.38 0.23 14.09
C ARG A 367 -1.61 -0.57 13.66
N ILE A 368 -1.51 -1.32 12.56
CA ILE A 368 -2.61 -2.18 12.08
C ILE A 368 -2.75 -3.41 12.99
N VAL A 369 -1.63 -4.04 13.37
CA VAL A 369 -1.59 -5.27 14.18
C VAL A 369 -1.94 -4.98 15.65
N SER A 370 -1.41 -3.91 16.23
CA SER A 370 -1.70 -3.46 17.61
C SER A 370 -3.17 -3.12 17.85
N ARG A 371 -3.95 -2.87 16.78
CA ARG A 371 -5.41 -2.68 16.84
C ARG A 371 -6.21 -3.98 16.74
N GLY A 372 -5.56 -5.15 16.83
CA GLY A 372 -6.22 -6.44 17.05
C GLY A 372 -6.71 -7.17 15.80
N LEU A 373 -5.97 -7.11 14.69
CA LEU A 373 -6.37 -7.72 13.41
C LEU A 373 -5.75 -9.11 13.19
N GLY A 374 -6.60 -10.14 13.23
CA GLY A 374 -6.38 -11.41 12.54
C GLY A 374 -6.81 -11.33 11.05
N PRO A 375 -6.52 -12.35 10.22
CA PRO A 375 -6.75 -12.32 8.78
C PRO A 375 -8.23 -12.22 8.33
N LEU A 376 -9.22 -12.26 9.23
CA LEU A 376 -10.63 -12.44 8.91
C LEU A 376 -11.67 -11.59 9.68
N ASP A 377 -11.30 -10.64 10.53
CA ASP A 377 -12.26 -9.89 11.36
C ASP A 377 -11.79 -8.44 11.50
N THR A 378 -12.53 -7.35 11.24
CA THR A 378 -13.92 -7.02 11.61
C THR A 378 -14.45 -5.88 10.71
N ALA A 379 -15.72 -5.52 10.87
CA ALA A 379 -16.46 -4.48 10.13
C ALA A 379 -15.93 -3.02 10.24
N ASP A 380 -14.73 -2.78 10.78
CA ASP A 380 -14.21 -1.44 10.99
C ASP A 380 -13.71 -0.80 9.67
N GLU A 381 -14.38 0.27 9.25
CA GLU A 381 -14.06 1.02 8.04
C GLU A 381 -12.71 1.75 8.15
N ASP A 382 -12.34 2.19 9.35
CA ASP A 382 -11.12 2.98 9.58
C ASP A 382 -9.86 2.12 9.43
N LEU A 383 -9.91 0.87 9.88
CA LEU A 383 -8.80 -0.08 9.74
C LEU A 383 -8.56 -0.49 8.29
N GLU A 384 -9.62 -0.73 7.52
CA GLU A 384 -9.44 -1.03 6.09
C GLU A 384 -8.84 0.18 5.36
N VAL A 385 -9.23 1.40 5.73
CA VAL A 385 -8.65 2.61 5.17
C VAL A 385 -7.14 2.67 5.39
N LEU A 386 -6.66 2.36 6.60
CA LEU A 386 -5.23 2.30 6.90
C LEU A 386 -4.53 1.21 6.09
N ARG A 387 -5.11 0.02 5.99
CA ARG A 387 -4.60 -1.09 5.17
C ARG A 387 -4.50 -0.71 3.68
N ILE A 388 -5.53 -0.08 3.13
CA ILE A 388 -5.52 0.39 1.74
C ILE A 388 -4.40 1.40 1.53
N ASN A 389 -4.24 2.36 2.45
CA ASN A 389 -3.20 3.36 2.36
C ASN A 389 -1.79 2.73 2.39
N SER A 390 -1.55 1.75 3.27
CA SER A 390 -0.26 1.07 3.38
C SER A 390 0.04 0.20 2.15
N GLU A 391 -0.95 -0.54 1.64
CA GLU A 391 -0.85 -1.32 0.41
C GLU A 391 -0.44 -0.44 -0.79
N TRP A 392 -1.08 0.73 -0.95
CA TRP A 392 -0.75 1.66 -2.03
C TRP A 392 0.58 2.39 -1.80
N ARG A 393 0.98 2.65 -0.55
CA ARG A 393 2.29 3.25 -0.25
C ARG A 393 3.42 2.29 -0.62
N ARG A 394 3.29 1.01 -0.24
CA ARG A 394 4.22 -0.05 -0.67
C ARG A 394 4.32 -0.12 -2.19
N TRP A 395 3.19 -0.03 -2.88
CA TRP A 395 3.18 0.01 -4.33
C TRP A 395 3.86 1.26 -4.91
N GLU A 396 3.80 2.42 -4.27
CA GLU A 396 4.50 3.64 -4.71
C GLU A 396 6.01 3.55 -4.46
N GLU A 397 6.42 2.87 -3.40
CA GLU A 397 7.80 2.93 -2.90
C GLU A 397 8.68 1.73 -3.26
N ALA A 398 8.09 0.57 -3.52
CA ALA A 398 8.81 -0.57 -4.05
C ALA A 398 9.46 -0.21 -5.40
N ASP A 399 10.58 -0.82 -5.79
CA ASP A 399 11.17 -0.73 -7.14
C ASP A 399 11.31 0.68 -7.76
N LYS A 400 11.65 1.72 -6.97
CA LYS A 400 11.93 3.07 -7.52
C LYS A 400 13.14 3.09 -8.47
N TRP A 401 14.06 2.16 -8.28
CA TRP A 401 15.33 2.03 -9.03
C TRP A 401 15.23 1.06 -10.22
N HIS A 402 14.29 0.11 -10.17
CA HIS A 402 14.05 -0.90 -11.21
C HIS A 402 12.61 -0.78 -11.71
N TRP A 403 12.31 0.37 -12.30
CA TRP A 403 10.94 0.71 -12.70
C TRP A 403 10.47 -0.14 -13.89
N ASP A 404 9.67 -1.18 -13.61
CA ASP A 404 9.07 -2.06 -14.62
C ASP A 404 7.56 -1.77 -14.77
N GLU A 405 7.17 -1.30 -15.96
CA GLU A 405 5.78 -0.97 -16.31
C GLU A 405 4.82 -2.15 -16.11
N GLY A 406 5.17 -3.34 -16.61
CA GLY A 406 4.29 -4.51 -16.61
C GLY A 406 4.13 -5.12 -15.22
N LYS A 407 5.19 -5.11 -14.40
CA LYS A 407 5.13 -5.51 -12.99
C LYS A 407 4.25 -4.53 -12.21
N ARG A 408 4.41 -3.22 -12.41
CA ARG A 408 3.63 -2.17 -11.76
C ARG A 408 2.15 -2.25 -12.08
N GLN A 409 1.82 -2.40 -13.36
CA GLN A 409 0.44 -2.52 -13.80
C GLN A 409 -0.23 -3.74 -13.18
N ARG A 410 0.38 -4.92 -13.30
CA ARG A 410 -0.17 -6.16 -12.72
C ARG A 410 -0.36 -6.05 -11.20
N TRP A 411 0.60 -5.44 -10.50
CA TRP A 411 0.49 -5.26 -9.06
C TRP A 411 -0.61 -4.26 -8.67
N ALA A 412 -0.71 -3.11 -9.34
CA ALA A 412 -1.77 -2.13 -9.10
C ALA A 412 -3.17 -2.73 -9.33
N GLU A 413 -3.33 -3.49 -10.43
CA GLU A 413 -4.58 -4.17 -10.76
C GLU A 413 -4.90 -5.28 -9.74
N GLY A 414 -3.90 -6.05 -9.32
CA GLY A 414 -4.04 -7.07 -8.28
C GLY A 414 -4.47 -6.48 -6.93
N LEU A 415 -3.81 -5.41 -6.48
CA LEU A 415 -4.17 -4.67 -5.26
C LEU A 415 -5.62 -4.19 -5.33
N TRP A 416 -5.99 -3.51 -6.42
CA TRP A 416 -7.34 -3.01 -6.59
C TRP A 416 -8.38 -4.13 -6.60
N ARG A 417 -8.12 -5.25 -7.30
CA ARG A 417 -9.02 -6.40 -7.35
C ARG A 417 -9.21 -7.00 -5.95
N ASN A 418 -8.13 -7.18 -5.19
CA ASN A 418 -8.19 -7.69 -3.82
C ASN A 418 -8.97 -6.76 -2.90
N GLN A 419 -8.77 -5.44 -3.02
CA GLN A 419 -9.55 -4.43 -2.29
C GLN A 419 -11.04 -4.50 -2.62
N GLN A 420 -11.41 -4.68 -3.90
CA GLN A 420 -12.82 -4.84 -4.29
C GLN A 420 -13.43 -6.13 -3.73
N LEU A 421 -12.69 -7.25 -3.76
CA LEU A 421 -13.14 -8.52 -3.18
C LEU A 421 -13.36 -8.41 -1.66
N ARG A 422 -12.46 -7.73 -0.94
CA ARG A 422 -12.65 -7.46 0.50
C ARG A 422 -13.84 -6.55 0.77
N LYS A 423 -14.06 -5.54 -0.08
CA LYS A 423 -15.25 -4.69 0.02
C LYS A 423 -16.53 -5.49 -0.17
N LEU A 424 -16.58 -6.36 -1.19
CA LEU A 424 -17.73 -7.22 -1.47
C LEU A 424 -18.04 -8.15 -0.30
N ARG A 425 -17.04 -8.89 0.19
CA ARG A 425 -17.20 -9.79 1.34
C ARG A 425 -17.72 -9.09 2.58
N ARG A 426 -17.22 -7.87 2.87
CA ARG A 426 -17.73 -7.06 3.99
C ARG A 426 -19.18 -6.62 3.78
N THR A 427 -19.54 -6.21 2.57
CA THR A 427 -20.94 -5.84 2.29
C THR A 427 -21.89 -7.03 2.41
N GLU A 428 -21.47 -8.21 1.95
CA GLU A 428 -22.24 -9.46 2.09
C GLU A 428 -22.40 -9.82 3.57
N PHE A 429 -21.30 -9.80 4.33
CA PHE A 429 -21.29 -10.07 5.77
C PHE A 429 -22.20 -9.10 6.55
N LEU A 430 -22.09 -7.80 6.32
CA LEU A 430 -22.97 -6.80 6.96
C LEU A 430 -24.45 -6.99 6.57
N THR A 431 -24.71 -7.42 5.33
CA THR A 431 -26.07 -7.73 4.88
C THR A 431 -26.61 -8.96 5.61
N GLN A 432 -25.81 -10.01 5.75
CA GLN A 432 -26.16 -11.21 6.51
C GLN A 432 -26.43 -10.88 7.98
N GLN A 433 -25.59 -10.07 8.62
CA GLN A 433 -25.83 -9.62 10.00
C GLN A 433 -27.13 -8.83 10.14
N ARG A 434 -27.42 -7.90 9.20
CA ARG A 434 -28.69 -7.15 9.21
C ARG A 434 -29.90 -8.06 9.06
N LEU A 435 -29.83 -9.05 8.18
CA LEU A 435 -30.90 -10.03 7.99
C LEU A 435 -31.09 -10.91 9.22
N ALA A 436 -30.00 -11.34 9.86
CA ALA A 436 -30.05 -12.10 11.11
C ALA A 436 -30.69 -11.29 12.24
N ALA A 437 -30.30 -10.02 12.40
CA ALA A 437 -30.90 -9.12 13.39
C ALA A 437 -32.39 -8.84 13.11
N GLN A 438 -32.79 -8.71 11.83
CA GLN A 438 -34.19 -8.58 11.46
C GLN A 438 -35.00 -9.85 11.78
N ARG A 439 -34.42 -11.04 11.53
CA ARG A 439 -35.05 -12.32 11.90
C ARG A 439 -35.26 -12.43 13.41
N GLN A 440 -34.25 -12.08 14.20
CA GLN A 440 -34.37 -12.07 15.67
C GLN A 440 -35.47 -11.14 16.14
N ARG A 441 -35.54 -9.89 15.63
CA ARG A 441 -36.61 -8.95 15.98
C ARG A 441 -37.99 -9.47 15.60
N TYR A 442 -38.13 -10.09 14.43
CA TYR A 442 -39.39 -10.68 13.99
C TYR A 442 -39.81 -11.86 14.89
N GLU A 443 -38.86 -12.73 15.25
CA GLU A 443 -39.09 -13.84 16.18
C GLU A 443 -39.51 -13.33 17.57
N GLU A 444 -38.84 -12.29 18.09
CA GLU A 444 -39.20 -11.62 19.33
C GLU A 444 -40.61 -11.02 19.28
N GLU A 445 -40.98 -10.36 18.18
CA GLU A 445 -42.34 -9.81 17.98
C GLU A 445 -43.40 -10.91 17.91
N VAL A 446 -43.12 -12.01 17.20
CA VAL A 446 -44.02 -13.18 17.10
C VAL A 446 -44.20 -13.82 18.47
N GLU A 447 -43.12 -14.01 19.22
CA GLU A 447 -43.17 -14.54 20.59
C GLU A 447 -43.90 -13.58 21.55
N ALA A 448 -43.67 -12.27 21.44
CA ALA A 448 -44.41 -11.26 22.21
C ALA A 448 -45.91 -11.29 21.89
N ARG A 449 -46.28 -11.45 20.62
CA ARG A 449 -47.68 -11.56 20.19
C ARG A 449 -48.33 -12.85 20.70
N LYS A 450 -47.60 -13.98 20.67
CA LYS A 450 -48.05 -15.24 21.27
C LYS A 450 -48.28 -15.09 22.78
N ARG A 451 -47.33 -14.47 23.50
CA ARG A 451 -47.43 -14.17 24.94
C ARG A 451 -48.63 -13.29 25.27
N ALA A 452 -48.89 -12.26 24.47
CA ALA A 452 -50.04 -11.38 24.66
C ALA A 452 -51.39 -12.08 24.41
N LYS A 453 -51.45 -12.99 23.41
CA LYS A 453 -52.70 -13.66 23.02
C LYS A 453 -53.08 -14.84 23.91
N TRP A 454 -52.10 -15.65 24.32
CA TRP A 454 -52.34 -16.92 25.03
C TRP A 454 -51.78 -16.94 26.45
N GLY A 455 -51.30 -15.80 26.96
CA GLY A 455 -50.53 -15.72 28.21
C GLY A 455 -49.14 -16.33 28.06
N GLN A 456 -48.33 -16.29 29.13
CA GLN A 456 -47.12 -17.13 29.17
C GLN A 456 -47.56 -18.59 29.12
N SER A 457 -47.41 -19.25 27.97
CA SER A 457 -47.75 -20.66 27.86
C SER A 457 -46.93 -21.44 28.89
N SER A 458 -47.59 -22.24 29.74
CA SER A 458 -46.97 -23.10 30.75
C SER A 458 -45.93 -24.07 30.17
N HIS A 459 -45.99 -24.33 28.86
CA HIS A 459 -44.98 -25.08 28.11
C HIS A 459 -43.66 -24.32 27.93
N HIS A 460 -43.70 -23.00 27.67
CA HIS A 460 -42.49 -22.15 27.67
C HIS A 460 -41.97 -21.93 29.09
N GLN A 461 -42.86 -21.91 30.09
CA GLN A 461 -42.45 -21.84 31.49
C GLN A 461 -41.74 -23.12 31.94
N ARG A 462 -42.18 -24.31 31.49
CA ARG A 462 -41.46 -25.57 31.72
C ARG A 462 -40.17 -25.69 30.93
N PHE A 463 -40.13 -25.16 29.71
CA PHE A 463 -38.92 -25.19 28.87
C PHE A 463 -37.89 -24.15 29.34
N ALA A 464 -38.32 -22.95 29.72
CA ALA A 464 -37.51 -21.92 30.35
C ALA A 464 -37.13 -22.31 31.78
N SER A 465 -37.99 -22.95 32.58
CA SER A 465 -37.60 -23.48 33.90
C SER A 465 -36.69 -24.69 33.78
N ASN A 466 -36.77 -25.48 32.71
CA ASN A 466 -35.82 -26.55 32.44
C ASN A 466 -34.50 -26.02 31.85
N MET A 467 -34.52 -24.95 31.06
CA MET A 467 -33.31 -24.23 30.63
C MET A 467 -32.69 -23.47 31.80
N ASP A 468 -33.49 -22.82 32.63
CA ASP A 468 -33.07 -22.17 33.85
C ASP A 468 -32.64 -23.23 34.86
N ALA A 469 -33.22 -24.43 34.94
CA ALA A 469 -32.66 -25.52 35.78
C ALA A 469 -31.35 -26.11 35.21
N ALA A 470 -31.20 -26.09 33.88
CA ALA A 470 -29.96 -26.43 33.19
C ALA A 470 -28.89 -25.30 33.26
N PHE A 471 -29.29 -24.06 33.54
CA PHE A 471 -28.43 -22.87 33.61
C PHE A 471 -28.23 -22.34 35.06
N SER A 472 -29.12 -22.70 36.00
CA SER A 472 -29.10 -22.39 37.45
C SER A 472 -28.52 -23.50 38.32
N GLY A 473 -27.93 -24.53 37.70
CA GLY A 473 -27.02 -25.44 38.41
C GLY A 473 -27.69 -26.42 39.36
N GLN A 474 -28.82 -27.00 38.96
CA GLN A 474 -29.27 -28.30 39.50
C GLN A 474 -29.50 -29.38 38.43
N GLY A 475 -29.24 -29.07 37.16
CA GLY A 475 -28.85 -30.06 36.14
C GLY A 475 -27.35 -29.93 35.88
N GLU A 476 -26.64 -31.05 35.88
CA GLU A 476 -25.20 -31.15 35.59
C GLU A 476 -24.80 -30.25 34.41
N ALA A 477 -24.05 -29.20 34.72
CA ALA A 477 -23.48 -28.31 33.72
C ALA A 477 -22.70 -29.15 32.69
N SER A 478 -22.99 -28.96 31.40
CA SER A 478 -22.12 -29.49 30.35
C SER A 478 -20.70 -28.97 30.62
N ARG A 479 -19.80 -29.87 31.07
CA ARG A 479 -18.39 -29.57 31.35
C ARG A 479 -17.59 -29.18 30.10
N ASP A 480 -18.23 -29.21 28.93
CA ASP A 480 -17.61 -29.01 27.62
C ASP A 480 -17.86 -27.59 27.08
N VAL A 481 -17.17 -26.60 27.65
CA VAL A 481 -17.39 -25.16 27.38
C VAL A 481 -17.14 -24.77 25.91
N LEU A 482 -16.20 -25.43 25.22
CA LEU A 482 -15.89 -25.21 23.79
C LEU A 482 -16.36 -26.36 22.88
N GLY A 483 -17.06 -27.36 23.41
CA GLY A 483 -17.57 -28.48 22.61
C GLY A 483 -16.51 -29.49 22.13
N TYR A 484 -15.32 -29.55 22.73
CA TYR A 484 -14.24 -30.45 22.31
C TYR A 484 -14.56 -31.94 22.51
N TYR A 485 -15.26 -32.33 23.58
CA TYR A 485 -15.71 -33.71 23.75
C TYR A 485 -16.83 -34.04 22.76
N ALA A 486 -17.77 -33.12 22.55
CA ALA A 486 -18.84 -33.25 21.58
C ALA A 486 -18.33 -33.34 20.12
N LEU A 487 -17.27 -32.60 19.78
CA LEU A 487 -16.62 -32.68 18.46
C LEU A 487 -16.03 -34.05 18.18
N LEU A 488 -15.49 -34.71 19.22
CA LEU A 488 -15.00 -36.09 19.14
C LEU A 488 -16.13 -37.13 19.29
N GLY A 489 -17.38 -36.74 19.48
CA GLY A 489 -18.50 -37.66 19.68
C GLY A 489 -18.46 -38.38 21.04
N LEU A 490 -17.84 -37.76 22.04
CA LEU A 490 -17.77 -38.27 23.41
C LEU A 490 -18.81 -37.55 24.28
N ASP A 491 -19.56 -38.29 25.09
CA ASP A 491 -20.56 -37.71 25.99
C ASP A 491 -19.89 -36.84 27.07
N ALA A 492 -20.21 -35.55 27.07
CA ALA A 492 -19.69 -34.54 28.00
C ALA A 492 -20.03 -34.81 29.49
N GLY A 493 -20.91 -35.76 29.77
CA GLY A 493 -21.42 -36.08 31.11
C GLY A 493 -20.48 -36.85 32.03
N ARG A 494 -19.26 -37.23 31.61
CA ARG A 494 -18.33 -38.01 32.45
C ARG A 494 -16.87 -37.64 32.25
N GLY A 495 -16.52 -36.39 32.54
CA GLY A 495 -15.13 -35.89 32.45
C GLY A 495 -14.10 -36.71 33.24
N GLU A 496 -14.51 -37.49 34.23
CA GLU A 496 -13.66 -38.43 34.99
C GLU A 496 -13.58 -39.86 34.40
N ASP A 497 -14.55 -40.30 33.58
CA ASP A 497 -14.58 -41.68 33.04
C ASP A 497 -14.02 -41.81 31.62
N VAL A 498 -13.72 -40.70 30.93
CA VAL A 498 -13.16 -40.72 29.57
C VAL A 498 -11.66 -40.98 29.61
N SER A 499 -11.25 -42.20 29.30
CA SER A 499 -9.83 -42.62 29.25
C SER A 499 -9.09 -42.02 28.05
N GLU A 500 -7.77 -41.85 28.15
CA GLU A 500 -6.93 -41.36 27.04
C GLU A 500 -7.04 -42.26 25.79
N THR A 501 -7.28 -43.57 26.00
CA THR A 501 -7.48 -44.54 24.91
C THR A 501 -8.80 -44.31 24.17
N SER A 502 -9.85 -43.86 24.85
CA SER A 502 -11.14 -43.50 24.23
C SER A 502 -11.04 -42.23 23.39
N ILE A 503 -10.33 -41.21 23.85
CA ILE A 503 -10.06 -39.95 23.10
C ILE A 503 -9.26 -40.24 21.83
N LYS A 504 -8.20 -41.06 21.95
CA LYS A 504 -7.40 -41.50 20.80
C LYS A 504 -8.18 -42.35 19.80
N ARG A 505 -9.16 -43.14 20.26
CA ARG A 505 -10.02 -43.95 19.38
C ARG A 505 -11.01 -43.05 18.63
N ALA A 506 -11.72 -42.19 19.36
CA ALA A 506 -12.70 -41.27 18.81
C ALA A 506 -12.10 -40.30 17.78
N PHE A 507 -10.91 -39.75 18.06
CA PHE A 507 -10.19 -38.91 17.09
C PHE A 507 -9.82 -39.69 15.82
N ARG A 508 -9.38 -40.95 15.92
CA ARG A 508 -9.03 -41.76 14.75
C ARG A 508 -10.25 -42.06 13.88
N GLU A 509 -11.39 -42.37 14.49
CA GLU A 509 -12.65 -42.63 13.78
C GLU A 509 -13.16 -41.36 13.08
N ALA A 510 -13.17 -40.23 13.78
CA ALA A 510 -13.58 -38.95 13.21
C ALA A 510 -12.61 -38.42 12.14
N ALA A 511 -11.29 -38.61 12.32
CA ALA A 511 -10.28 -38.21 11.34
C ALA A 511 -10.36 -39.00 10.04
N LEU A 512 -10.74 -40.28 10.10
CA LEU A 512 -11.00 -41.11 8.91
C LEU A 512 -12.25 -40.61 8.17
N GLN A 513 -13.34 -40.34 8.89
CA GLN A 513 -14.59 -39.87 8.31
C GLN A 513 -14.47 -38.50 7.64
N TRP A 514 -13.71 -37.58 8.23
CA TRP A 514 -13.55 -36.21 7.76
C TRP A 514 -12.23 -35.96 7.01
N HIS A 515 -11.56 -37.02 6.53
CA HIS A 515 -10.35 -36.86 5.73
C HIS A 515 -10.70 -36.30 4.33
N PRO A 516 -10.01 -35.25 3.83
CA PRO A 516 -10.32 -34.66 2.52
C PRO A 516 -10.18 -35.66 1.37
N ASP A 517 -9.30 -36.65 1.48
CA ASP A 517 -9.12 -37.70 0.46
C ASP A 517 -10.30 -38.68 0.36
N GLN A 518 -11.20 -38.72 1.35
CA GLN A 518 -12.40 -39.57 1.32
C GLN A 518 -13.63 -38.84 0.75
N GLN A 519 -13.51 -37.57 0.35
CA GLN A 519 -14.63 -36.76 -0.11
C GLN A 519 -14.64 -36.59 -1.64
N GLU A 520 -15.76 -36.94 -2.25
CA GLU A 520 -15.90 -37.00 -3.71
C GLU A 520 -16.02 -35.62 -4.37
N THR A 521 -16.60 -34.62 -3.68
CA THR A 521 -16.86 -33.28 -4.23
C THR A 521 -15.98 -32.21 -3.60
N ASP A 522 -15.69 -31.13 -4.35
CA ASP A 522 -14.84 -30.03 -3.86
C ASP A 522 -15.48 -29.27 -2.69
N GLU A 523 -16.82 -29.14 -2.66
CA GLU A 523 -17.55 -28.54 -1.54
C GLU A 523 -17.47 -29.42 -0.27
N ALA A 524 -17.58 -30.75 -0.42
CA ALA A 524 -17.43 -31.69 0.68
C ALA A 524 -15.98 -31.71 1.21
N ARG A 525 -14.97 -31.58 0.34
CA ARG A 525 -13.56 -31.44 0.75
C ARG A 525 -13.32 -30.20 1.61
N GLN A 526 -13.90 -29.06 1.26
CA GLN A 526 -13.76 -27.82 2.04
C GLN A 526 -14.42 -27.95 3.42
N GLN A 527 -15.62 -28.54 3.49
CA GLN A 527 -16.31 -28.79 4.76
C GLN A 527 -15.56 -29.80 5.63
N ALA A 528 -15.06 -30.88 5.03
CA ALA A 528 -14.24 -31.88 5.70
C ALA A 528 -12.93 -31.28 6.22
N GLN A 529 -12.26 -30.42 5.45
CA GLN A 529 -11.05 -29.74 5.87
C GLN A 529 -11.29 -28.82 7.08
N HIS A 530 -12.40 -28.07 7.09
CA HIS A 530 -12.79 -27.23 8.22
C HIS A 530 -13.11 -28.07 9.48
N ARG A 531 -13.89 -29.15 9.32
CA ARG A 531 -14.21 -30.09 10.42
C ARG A 531 -12.97 -30.80 10.94
N PHE A 532 -12.05 -31.19 10.07
CA PHE A 532 -10.79 -31.83 10.43
C PHE A 532 -9.88 -30.92 11.26
N GLN A 533 -9.82 -29.62 10.93
CA GLN A 533 -9.09 -28.63 11.74
C GLN A 533 -9.68 -28.50 13.14
N GLN A 534 -11.01 -28.49 13.27
CA GLN A 534 -11.70 -28.44 14.56
C GLN A 534 -11.46 -29.71 15.40
N LEU A 535 -11.50 -30.89 14.76
CA LEU A 535 -11.18 -32.17 15.40
C LEU A 535 -9.73 -32.21 15.92
N LYS A 536 -8.80 -31.66 15.15
CA LYS A 536 -7.38 -31.59 15.52
C LYS A 536 -7.17 -30.69 16.75
N ALA A 537 -7.78 -29.50 16.75
CA ALA A 537 -7.71 -28.59 17.89
C ALA A 537 -8.31 -29.21 19.17
N ALA A 538 -9.47 -29.88 19.06
CA ALA A 538 -10.08 -30.59 20.17
C ALA A 538 -9.18 -31.72 20.71
N TYR A 539 -8.55 -32.49 19.82
CA TYR A 539 -7.65 -33.57 20.21
C TYR A 539 -6.36 -33.06 20.88
N GLU A 540 -5.78 -31.95 20.42
CA GLU A 540 -4.57 -31.36 21.01
C GLU A 540 -4.80 -30.92 22.47
N VAL A 541 -5.96 -30.33 22.77
CA VAL A 541 -6.34 -29.93 24.13
C VAL A 541 -6.69 -31.13 25.02
N LEU A 542 -7.44 -32.10 24.49
CA LEU A 542 -7.94 -33.23 25.29
C LEU A 542 -6.91 -34.35 25.50
N LYS A 543 -5.88 -34.44 24.65
CA LYS A 543 -4.80 -35.42 24.77
C LYS A 543 -3.87 -35.12 25.95
N ASP A 544 -3.60 -33.86 26.23
CA ASP A 544 -2.72 -33.45 27.32
C ASP A 544 -3.50 -33.43 28.66
N PRO A 545 -3.09 -34.22 29.67
CA PRO A 545 -3.76 -34.24 30.97
C PRO A 545 -3.81 -32.89 31.69
N GLU A 546 -2.82 -32.01 31.50
CA GLU A 546 -2.82 -30.68 32.11
C GLU A 546 -3.77 -29.73 31.40
N LEU A 547 -3.72 -29.69 30.06
CA LEU A 547 -4.62 -28.84 29.26
C LEU A 547 -6.07 -29.29 29.38
N ARG A 548 -6.31 -30.60 29.44
CA ARG A 548 -7.63 -31.17 29.70
C ARG A 548 -8.17 -30.74 31.07
N LYS A 549 -7.36 -30.77 32.13
CA LYS A 549 -7.78 -30.28 33.45
C LYS A 549 -8.06 -28.78 33.46
N GLN A 550 -7.30 -27.98 32.71
CA GLN A 550 -7.57 -26.54 32.57
C GLN A 550 -8.88 -26.29 31.82
N TYR A 551 -9.09 -27.05 30.74
CA TYR A 551 -10.31 -27.05 29.95
C TYR A 551 -11.55 -27.46 30.75
N ASP A 552 -11.48 -28.57 31.49
CA ASP A 552 -12.56 -29.08 32.35
C ASP A 552 -12.90 -28.12 33.51
N ARG A 553 -11.96 -27.23 33.89
CA ARG A 553 -12.16 -26.15 34.88
C ARG A 553 -12.72 -24.86 34.26
N GLY A 554 -13.02 -24.85 32.95
CA GLY A 554 -13.56 -23.70 32.23
C GLY A 554 -12.56 -22.57 31.99
N GLN A 555 -11.25 -22.84 32.07
CA GLN A 555 -10.21 -21.86 31.74
C GLN A 555 -10.01 -21.81 30.22
N ALA A 556 -9.83 -20.61 29.66
CA ALA A 556 -9.55 -20.45 28.23
C ALA A 556 -8.16 -21.00 27.90
N VAL A 557 -8.11 -22.14 27.21
CA VAL A 557 -6.87 -22.75 26.72
C VAL A 557 -6.62 -22.23 25.31
N ALA A 558 -5.64 -21.34 25.16
CA ALA A 558 -5.18 -20.86 23.84
C ALA A 558 -4.18 -21.87 23.25
N LEU A 559 -4.43 -22.31 22.02
CA LEU A 559 -3.52 -23.17 21.23
C LEU A 559 -2.54 -22.35 20.39
#